data_AF-A0A1V6IYF9-F1
#
_entry.id   AF-A0A1V6IYF9-F1
#
_cell.length_a   1.000
_cell.length_b   1.000
_cell.length_c   1.000
_cell.angle_alpha   90.00
_cell.angle_beta   90.00
_cell.angle_gamma   90.00
#
_symmetry.space_group_name_H-M   'P 1'
#
loop_
_entity.id
_entity.type
_entity.pdbx_description
1 polymer ?
#
loop_
_entity_poly.entity_id
_entity_poly.type
_entity_poly.pdbx_seq_one_letter_code
_entity_poly.pdbx_strand_id
1 'polypeptide(L)' 'MKHQAYKAFIFSLLLPGAGQFYSGTYARGIFWFIVGLMSWLIIGAYAVACHLISAVMAYNYVARKAGQDEIWPDI' A
#
# COMPACT_ATOMS: atom_id res chain seq x y z
N MET A 1 -24.83 23.37 -8.57
CA MET A 1 -24.50 22.08 -9.24
C MET A 1 -23.01 21.71 -9.15
N LYS A 2 -22.04 22.62 -9.37
CA LYS A 2 -20.59 22.31 -9.33
C LYS A 2 -20.05 21.90 -7.94
N HIS A 3 -20.68 22.37 -6.87
CA HIS A 3 -20.21 22.14 -5.50
C HIS A 3 -20.31 20.67 -5.03
N GLN A 4 -21.23 19.90 -5.60
CA GLN A 4 -21.39 18.46 -5.30
C GLN A 4 -20.40 17.59 -6.08
N ALA A 5 -20.02 18.02 -7.29
CA ALA A 5 -19.02 17.33 -8.11
C ALA A 5 -17.62 17.37 -7.46
N TYR A 6 -17.25 18.49 -6.84
CA TYR A 6 -16.00 18.63 -6.08
C TYR A 6 -15.93 17.64 -4.90
N LYS A 7 -17.02 17.50 -4.13
CA LYS A 7 -17.08 16.57 -3.00
C LYS A 7 -16.94 15.13 -3.47
N ALA A 8 -17.66 14.75 -4.53
CA ALA A 8 -17.55 13.41 -5.10
C ALA A 8 -16.13 13.10 -5.62
N PHE A 9 -15.45 14.08 -6.21
CA PHE A 9 -14.07 13.93 -6.67
C PHE A 9 -13.11 13.68 -5.51
N ILE A 10 -13.13 14.53 -4.47
CA ILE A 10 -12.23 14.37 -3.32
C ILE A 10 -12.50 13.07 -2.57
N PHE A 11 -13.77 12.72 -2.34
CA PHE A 11 -14.08 11.47 -1.63
C PHE A 11 -13.66 10.24 -2.44
N SER A 12 -13.81 10.25 -3.77
CA SER A 12 -13.32 9.16 -4.63
C SER A 12 -11.81 9.06 -4.69
N LEU A 13 -11.10 10.19 -4.53
CA LEU A 13 -9.64 10.23 -4.48
C LEU A 13 -9.10 9.60 -3.19
N LEU A 14 -9.82 9.78 -2.07
CA LEU A 14 -9.44 9.25 -0.76
C LEU A 14 -9.89 7.79 -0.57
N LEU A 15 -11.08 7.44 -1.07
CA LEU A 15 -11.67 6.11 -0.97
C LEU A 15 -12.26 5.73 -2.33
N PRO A 16 -11.72 4.70 -3.01
CA PRO A 16 -12.20 4.31 -4.33
C PRO A 16 -13.71 3.97 -4.26
N GLY A 17 -14.51 4.71 -5.01
CA GLY A 17 -15.96 4.54 -5.06
C GLY A 17 -16.78 5.40 -4.09
N ALA A 18 -16.17 6.05 -3.10
CA ALA A 18 -16.91 6.86 -2.10
C ALA A 18 -17.64 8.07 -2.70
N GLY A 19 -17.10 8.70 -3.74
CA GLY A 19 -17.78 9.81 -4.41
C GLY A 19 -19.00 9.41 -5.22
N GLN A 20 -19.09 8.14 -5.63
CA GLN A 20 -20.21 7.65 -6.45
C GLN A 20 -21.50 7.50 -5.65
N PHE A 21 -21.39 7.41 -4.32
CA PHE A 21 -22.53 7.52 -3.39
C PHE A 21 -23.16 8.92 -3.41
N TYR A 22 -22.39 9.98 -3.65
CA TYR A 22 -22.91 11.36 -3.74
C TYR A 22 -23.58 11.67 -5.08
N SER A 23 -23.22 10.95 -6.15
CA SER A 23 -23.84 11.08 -7.48
C SER A 23 -25.02 10.13 -7.71
N GLY A 24 -25.43 9.35 -6.71
CA GLY A 24 -26.52 8.37 -6.82
C GLY A 24 -26.16 7.11 -7.62
N THR A 25 -24.90 6.94 -8.00
CA THR A 25 -24.40 5.80 -8.80
C THR A 25 -23.84 4.70 -7.91
N TYR A 26 -24.66 4.24 -6.96
CA TYR A 26 -24.31 3.30 -5.90
C TYR A 26 -23.68 1.99 -6.38
N ALA A 27 -24.22 1.39 -7.45
CA ALA A 27 -23.71 0.14 -8.00
C ALA A 27 -22.25 0.24 -8.45
N ARG A 28 -21.88 1.38 -9.06
CA ARG A 28 -20.51 1.64 -9.50
C ARG A 28 -19.60 1.90 -8.29
N GLY A 29 -20.11 2.56 -7.25
CA GLY A 29 -19.40 2.81 -6.00
C GLY A 29 -19.02 1.52 -5.28
N ILE A 30 -19.95 0.56 -5.20
CA ILE A 30 -19.73 -0.78 -4.64
C ILE A 30 -18.69 -1.55 -5.46
N PHE A 31 -18.80 -1.53 -6.79
CA PHE A 31 -17.81 -2.16 -7.68
C PHE A 31 -16.38 -1.65 -7.40
N TRP A 32 -16.19 -0.33 -7.31
CA TRP A 32 -14.88 0.25 -7.06
C TRP A 32 -14.37 0.00 -5.63
N PHE A 33 -15.25 -0.09 -4.65
CA PHE A 33 -14.86 -0.49 -3.29
C PHE A 33 -14.32 -1.91 -3.25
N ILE A 34 -15.00 -2.86 -3.90
CA ILE A 34 -14.58 -4.27 -3.95
C ILE A 34 -13.24 -4.38 -4.67
N VAL A 35 -13.12 -3.79 -5.87
CA VAL A 35 -11.89 -3.84 -6.67
C VAL A 35 -10.74 -3.17 -5.93
N GLY A 36 -10.96 -1.97 -5.37
CA GLY A 36 -9.95 -1.24 -4.60
C GLY A 36 -9.47 -2.03 -3.39
N LEU A 37 -10.40 -2.57 -2.60
CA LEU A 37 -10.08 -3.36 -1.41
C LEU A 37 -9.33 -4.66 -1.76
N MET A 38 -9.79 -5.40 -2.79
CA MET A 38 -9.11 -6.60 -3.26
C MET A 38 -7.70 -6.30 -3.77
N SER A 39 -7.52 -5.20 -4.52
CA SER A 39 -6.20 -4.79 -5.01
C SER A 39 -5.24 -4.48 -3.86
N TRP A 40 -5.72 -3.89 -2.76
CA TRP A 40 -4.91 -3.58 -1.60
C TRP A 40 -4.50 -4.86 -0.84
N LEU A 41 -5.40 -5.83 -0.72
CA LEU A 41 -5.11 -7.10 -0.09
C LEU A 41 -4.12 -7.95 -0.88
N ILE A 42 -4.13 -7.87 -2.22
CA ILE A 42 -3.22 -8.65 -3.06
C ILE A 42 -1.89 -7.90 -3.23
N ILE A 43 -1.93 -6.68 -3.75
CA ILE A 43 -0.73 -5.92 -4.14
C ILE A 43 -0.13 -5.20 -2.94
N GLY A 44 -0.97 -4.55 -2.14
CA GLY A 44 -0.52 -3.79 -0.96
C GLY A 44 0.12 -4.70 0.09
N ALA A 45 -0.56 -5.78 0.47
CA ALA A 45 -0.03 -6.74 1.44
C ALA A 45 1.25 -7.42 0.93
N TYR A 46 1.31 -7.77 -0.36
CA TYR A 46 2.51 -8.32 -0.97
C TYR A 46 3.68 -7.34 -0.94
N ALA A 47 3.44 -6.07 -1.30
CA ALA A 47 4.46 -5.03 -1.25
C ALA A 47 5.02 -4.84 0.19
N VAL A 48 4.14 -4.81 1.19
CA VAL A 48 4.55 -4.73 2.61
C VAL A 48 5.38 -5.96 2.99
N ALA A 49 4.96 -7.16 2.62
CA ALA A 49 5.72 -8.38 2.89
C ALA A 49 7.12 -8.34 2.25
N CYS A 50 7.23 -7.90 0.99
CA CYS A 50 8.52 -7.71 0.33
C CYS A 50 9.43 -6.72 1.07
N HIS A 51 8.89 -5.59 1.53
CA HIS A 51 9.66 -4.61 2.32
C HIS A 51 10.15 -5.21 3.65
N LEU A 52 9.30 -5.96 4.36
CA LEU A 52 9.67 -6.61 5.62
C LEU A 52 10.77 -7.65 5.42
N ILE A 53 10.63 -8.52 4.42
CA ILE A 53 11.63 -9.55 4.11
C ILE A 53 12.94 -8.90 3.69
N SER A 54 12.90 -7.87 2.83
CA SER A 54 14.08 -7.11 2.43
C SER A 54 14.80 -6.46 3.61
N ALA A 55 14.07 -5.86 4.55
CA ALA A 55 14.64 -5.26 5.75
C ALA A 55 15.34 -6.30 6.64
N VAL A 56 14.70 -7.46 6.85
CA VAL A 56 15.30 -8.56 7.64
C VAL A 56 16.56 -9.11 6.96
N MET A 57 16.54 -9.29 5.64
CA MET A 57 17.72 -9.74 4.90
C MET A 57 18.88 -8.75 5.02
N ALA A 58 18.61 -7.44 4.91
CA ALA A 58 19.63 -6.41 5.05
C ALA A 58 20.24 -6.41 6.46
N TYR A 59 19.41 -6.50 7.50
CA TYR A 59 19.87 -6.61 8.89
C TYR A 59 20.78 -7.83 9.09
N ASN A 60 20.32 -9.01 8.66
CA ASN A 60 21.09 -10.26 8.82
C ASN A 60 22.41 -10.22 8.05
N TYR A 61 22.44 -9.62 6.86
CA TYR A 61 23.66 -9.48 6.08
C TYR A 61 24.70 -8.60 6.80
N VAL A 62 24.29 -7.44 7.31
CA VAL A 62 25.18 -6.54 8.05
C VAL A 62 25.63 -7.17 9.36
N ALA A 63 24.73 -7.80 10.11
CA ALA A 63 25.07 -8.47 11.37
C ALA A 63 26.10 -9.59 11.15
N ARG A 64 25.93 -10.40 10.09
CA ARG A 64 26.91 -11.44 9.74
C ARG A 64 28.26 -10.83 9.34
N LYS A 65 28.24 -9.75 8.55
CA LYS A 65 29.48 -9.08 8.11
C LYS A 65 30.23 -8.46 9.29
N ALA A 66 29.55 -7.78 10.20
CA ALA A 66 30.15 -7.21 11.40
C ALA A 66 30.84 -8.29 12.26
N GLY A 67 30.21 -9.46 12.43
CA GLY A 67 30.84 -10.59 13.10
C GLY A 67 32.05 -11.17 12.35
N GLN A 68 32.08 -11.12 11.00
CA GLN A 68 33.26 -11.50 10.23
C GLN A 68 34.40 -10.49 10.40
N ASP A 69 34.09 -9.19 10.37
CA ASP A 69 35.06 -8.10 10.54
C ASP A 69 35.68 -8.13 11.96
N GLU A 70 34.95 -8.58 12.99
CA GLU A 70 35.50 -8.82 14.34
C GLU A 70 36.44 -10.03 14.41
N ILE A 71 36.15 -11.11 13.67
CA ILE A 71 36.96 -12.34 13.69
C ILE A 71 38.25 -12.16 12.86
N TRP A 72 38.19 -11.40 11.77
CA TRP A 72 39.30 -11.18 10.85
C TRP A 72 39.40 -9.69 10.44
N PRO A 73 39.94 -8.82 11.32
CA PRO A 73 39.91 -7.35 11.11
C PRO A 73 40.84 -6.82 10.02
N ASP A 74 41.72 -7.65 9.47
CA ASP A 74 42.93 -7.22 8.76
C ASP A 74 43.26 -8.07 7.51
N ILE A 75 42.26 -8.75 6.93
CA ILE A 75 42.31 -9.35 5.59
C ILE A 75 41.38 -8.63 4.62
#